data_AF-A0A3S0X838-F1
#
_entry.id   AF-A0A3S0X838-F1
#
_cell.length_a   1.000
_cell.length_b   1.000
_cell.length_c   1.000
_cell.angle_alpha   90.00
_cell.angle_beta   90.00
_cell.angle_gamma   90.00
#
_symmetry.space_group_name_H-M   'P 1'
#
loop_
_entity.id
_entity.type
_entity.pdbx_description
1 polymer ?
#
loop_
_entity_poly.entity_id
_entity_poly.type
_entity_poly.pdbx_seq_one_letter_code
_entity_poly.pdbx_strand_id
1 'polypeptide(L)'
;MRRRRGSHSRPHGRGRSIARVILLFGTRLHTVLVAVVSFVCPFCSKDVPQRVLKLVNRFTLFFVPLFPVSTRFVNECTNCGGITDVSRDQADNAVAWANTHRAG
;
A
#
# COMPACT_ATOMS: atom_id res chain seq x y z
N MET A 1 13.32 -14.77 31.72
CA MET A 1 13.66 -15.39 30.41
C MET A 1 12.62 -15.00 29.36
N ARG A 2 12.90 -13.97 28.54
CA ARG A 2 11.98 -13.45 27.49
C ARG A 2 12.15 -14.28 26.22
N ARG A 3 11.14 -15.06 25.85
CA ARG A 3 11.11 -15.83 24.59
C ARG A 3 11.22 -14.86 23.40
N ARG A 4 12.34 -14.92 22.68
CA ARG A 4 12.51 -14.31 21.36
C ARG A 4 11.51 -14.97 20.41
N ARG A 5 10.41 -14.29 20.06
CA ARG A 5 9.52 -14.71 18.98
C ARG A 5 10.15 -14.23 17.68
N GLY A 6 10.60 -15.19 16.89
CA GLY A 6 11.28 -14.98 15.62
C GLY A 6 10.45 -14.13 14.66
N SER A 7 11.14 -13.17 14.03
CA SER A 7 10.68 -12.44 12.88
C SER A 7 10.51 -13.40 11.72
N HIS A 8 9.28 -13.84 11.48
CA HIS A 8 8.95 -14.49 10.21
C HIS A 8 8.69 -13.40 9.18
N SER A 9 9.78 -12.89 8.60
CA SER A 9 9.79 -11.96 7.48
C SER A 9 9.19 -12.68 6.27
N ARG A 10 7.88 -12.50 6.02
CA ARG A 10 7.27 -12.97 4.78
C ARG A 10 7.52 -11.91 3.70
N PRO A 11 8.17 -12.25 2.58
CA PRO A 11 8.31 -11.32 1.48
C PRO A 11 6.92 -11.04 0.90
N HIS A 12 6.43 -9.83 1.12
CA HIS A 12 5.24 -9.30 0.47
C HIS A 12 5.58 -8.94 -0.98
N GLY A 13 4.74 -9.40 -1.91
CA GLY A 13 4.74 -8.95 -3.30
C GLY A 13 5.65 -9.75 -4.23
N ARG A 14 5.38 -11.05 -4.33
CA ARG A 14 5.85 -11.93 -5.42
C ARG A 14 5.72 -11.20 -6.76
N GLY A 15 6.84 -10.96 -7.44
CA GLY A 15 6.90 -10.39 -8.77
C GLY A 15 5.91 -11.11 -9.68
N ARG A 16 4.87 -10.40 -10.12
CA ARG A 16 3.85 -10.99 -10.98
C ARG A 16 4.34 -10.84 -12.41
N SER A 17 4.76 -11.97 -12.95
CA SER A 17 5.20 -12.19 -14.31
C SER A 17 4.40 -11.36 -15.30
N ILE A 18 5.11 -10.52 -16.03
CA ILE A 18 4.67 -9.86 -17.26
C ILE A 18 4.10 -10.93 -18.21
N ALA A 19 2.77 -10.99 -18.31
CA ALA A 19 2.12 -11.69 -19.39
C ALA A 19 2.57 -11.01 -20.70
N ARG A 20 3.36 -11.73 -21.49
CA ARG A 20 3.85 -11.28 -22.79
C ARG A 20 2.66 -11.21 -23.73
N VAL A 21 2.25 -9.99 -24.11
CA VAL A 21 1.18 -9.75 -25.07
C VAL A 21 1.81 -9.31 -26.37
N ILE A 22 1.64 -10.14 -27.40
CA ILE A 22 1.73 -9.69 -28.78
C ILE A 22 0.39 -8.98 -29.06
N LEU A 23 0.39 -7.66 -28.80
CA LEU A 23 -0.55 -6.59 -29.26
C LEU A 23 -2.04 -6.74 -28.84
N LEU A 24 -2.72 -5.91 -28.01
CA LEU A 24 -2.63 -4.45 -27.74
C LEU A 24 -3.22 -4.01 -26.36
N PHE A 25 -3.34 -4.88 -25.35
CA PHE A 25 -3.98 -4.52 -24.07
C PHE A 25 -3.20 -5.05 -22.85
N GLY A 26 -3.09 -4.23 -21.81
CA GLY A 26 -2.46 -4.63 -20.54
C GLY A 26 -2.97 -3.84 -19.34
N THR A 27 -2.98 -4.44 -18.15
CA THR A 27 -3.24 -3.74 -16.88
C THR A 27 -1.95 -3.57 -16.11
N ARG A 28 -1.61 -2.33 -15.73
CA ARG A 28 -0.46 -2.03 -14.88
C ARG A 28 -0.95 -1.59 -13.50
N LEU A 29 -0.40 -2.19 -12.46
CA LEU A 29 -0.62 -1.76 -11.09
C LEU A 29 0.31 -0.59 -10.77
N HIS A 30 -0.25 0.52 -10.30
CA HIS A 30 0.48 1.70 -9.91
C HIS A 30 0.28 1.95 -8.41
N THR A 31 1.37 2.00 -7.65
CA THR A 31 1.32 2.24 -6.21
C THR A 31 1.71 3.69 -5.93
N VAL A 32 0.87 4.42 -5.20
CA VAL A 32 1.11 5.82 -4.81
C VAL A 32 1.10 5.90 -3.30
N LEU A 33 2.14 6.47 -2.70
CA LEU A 33 2.14 6.81 -1.27
C LEU A 33 1.21 7.99 -1.04
N VAL A 34 0.21 7.81 -0.18
CA VAL A 34 -0.86 8.78 0.09
C VAL A 34 -0.57 9.57 1.36
N ALA A 35 -0.20 8.87 2.42
CA ALA A 35 0.13 9.46 3.71
C ALA A 35 1.11 8.58 4.48
N VAL A 36 1.79 9.18 5.45
CA VAL A 36 2.51 8.48 6.50
C VAL A 36 1.90 8.89 7.82
N VAL A 37 1.40 7.93 8.58
CA VAL A 37 0.71 8.16 9.85
C VAL A 37 1.27 7.23 10.93
N SER A 38 1.39 7.69 12.18
CA SER A 38 1.93 6.88 13.28
C SER A 38 0.80 6.38 14.16
N PHE A 39 0.72 5.06 14.33
CA PHE A 39 -0.22 4.42 15.25
C PHE A 39 0.29 3.02 15.63
N VAL A 40 -0.37 2.38 16.59
CA VAL A 40 -0.02 1.04 17.05
C VAL A 40 -0.37 0.00 15.98
N CYS A 41 0.64 -0.64 15.41
CA CYS A 41 0.43 -1.69 14.42
C CYS A 41 -0.32 -2.90 15.02
N PRO A 42 -1.43 -3.37 14.41
CA PRO A 42 -2.21 -4.49 14.93
C PRO A 42 -1.46 -5.84 14.91
N PHE A 43 -0.42 -5.96 14.08
CA PHE A 43 0.36 -7.21 13.94
C PHE A 43 1.50 -7.33 14.95
N CYS A 44 2.26 -6.25 15.16
CA CYS A 44 3.45 -6.27 16.03
C CYS A 44 3.30 -5.45 17.32
N SER A 45 2.16 -4.79 17.54
CA SER A 45 1.87 -3.97 18.73
C SER A 45 2.93 -2.91 19.03
N LYS A 46 3.52 -2.32 17.99
CA LYS A 46 4.50 -1.24 18.11
C LYS A 46 3.91 0.05 17.53
N ASP A 47 4.14 1.16 18.24
CA ASP A 47 3.89 2.49 17.73
C ASP A 47 5.03 2.89 16.81
N VAL A 48 4.75 2.86 15.51
CA VAL A 48 5.73 3.12 14.45
C VAL A 48 5.01 3.76 13.26
N PRO A 49 5.68 4.60 12.45
CA PRO A 49 5.10 5.16 11.24
C PRO A 49 4.54 4.08 10.31
N GLN A 50 3.42 4.34 9.67
CA GLN A 50 2.69 3.44 8.78
C GLN A 50 2.43 4.14 7.46
N ARG A 51 2.63 3.45 6.35
CA ARG A 51 2.50 4.00 5.00
C ARG A 51 1.12 3.65 4.46
N VAL A 52 0.32 4.66 4.16
CA VAL A 52 -0.95 4.49 3.47
C VAL A 52 -0.68 4.55 1.97
N LEU A 53 -0.88 3.43 1.27
CA LEU A 53 -0.64 3.29 -0.16
C LEU A 53 -1.96 3.18 -0.92
N LYS A 54 -2.05 3.85 -2.06
CA LYS A 54 -3.11 3.72 -3.04
C LYS A 54 -2.61 2.85 -4.20
N LEU A 55 -3.26 1.72 -4.39
CA LEU A 55 -3.02 0.74 -5.44
C LEU A 55 -4.03 0.98 -6.56
N VAL A 56 -3.57 1.50 -7.69
CA VAL A 56 -4.40 1.82 -8.85
C VAL A 56 -4.06 0.89 -10.00
N ASN A 57 -4.99 0.04 -10.40
CA ASN A 57 -4.84 -0.70 -11.66
C ASN A 57 -5.29 0.19 -12.81
N ARG A 58 -4.37 0.50 -13.72
CA ARG A 58 -4.66 1.24 -14.95
C ARG A 58 -4.67 0.27 -16.11
N PHE A 59 -5.72 0.34 -16.92
CA PHE A 59 -5.72 -0.34 -18.21
C PHE A 59 -4.96 0.54 -19.20
N THR A 60 -4.15 -0.08 -20.05
CA THR A 60 -3.43 0.61 -21.12
C THR A 60 -3.82 -0.06 -22.42
N LEU A 61 -4.57 0.66 -23.27
CA LEU A 61 -4.60 0.40 -24.70
C LEU A 61 -3.37 1.08 -25.30
N PHE A 62 -2.77 0.47 -26.32
CA PHE A 62 -1.52 0.96 -26.94
C PHE A 62 -1.55 2.40 -27.51
N PHE A 63 -2.67 3.13 -27.47
CA PHE A 63 -2.77 4.53 -27.94
C PHE A 63 -3.47 5.50 -26.98
N VAL A 64 -4.03 5.04 -25.85
CA VAL A 64 -4.73 5.91 -24.89
C VAL A 64 -4.37 5.45 -23.48
N PRO A 65 -3.74 6.29 -22.63
CA PRO A 65 -3.60 5.98 -21.21
C PRO A 65 -4.99 5.96 -20.57
N LEU A 66 -5.56 4.77 -20.42
CA LEU A 66 -6.96 4.60 -20.03
C LEU A 66 -7.17 4.71 -18.54
N PHE A 67 -8.42 5.03 -18.26
CA PHE A 67 -9.08 5.20 -16.99
C PHE A 67 -8.65 4.16 -15.93
N PRO A 68 -8.56 4.57 -14.65
CA PRO A 68 -8.30 3.63 -13.56
C PRO A 68 -9.44 2.61 -13.46
N VAL A 69 -9.10 1.31 -13.53
CA VAL A 69 -10.08 0.21 -13.48
C VAL A 69 -10.45 -0.14 -12.05
N SER A 70 -9.47 -0.11 -11.14
CA SER A 70 -9.72 -0.32 -9.72
C SER A 70 -8.74 0.47 -8.88
N THR A 71 -9.22 0.94 -7.74
CA THR A 71 -8.43 1.61 -6.71
C THR A 71 -8.64 0.85 -5.40
N ARG A 72 -7.54 0.50 -4.74
CA ARG A 72 -7.54 -0.04 -3.37
C ARG A 72 -6.63 0.81 -2.51
N PHE A 73 -6.96 0.93 -1.22
CA PHE A 73 -6.12 1.59 -0.25
C PHE A 73 -5.65 0.56 0.76
N VAL A 74 -4.36 0.60 1.09
CA VAL A 74 -3.76 -0.30 2.07
C VAL A 74 -2.91 0.49 3.04
N ASN A 75 -2.78 -0.06 4.23
CA ASN A 75 -1.95 0.48 5.30
C ASN A 75 -0.82 -0.51 5.58
N GLU A 76 0.42 -0.05 5.44
CA GLU A 76 1.64 -0.85 5.56
C GLU A 76 2.48 -0.42 6.77
N CYS A 77 2.83 -1.38 7.63
CA CYS A 77 3.69 -1.13 8.77
C CYS A 77 5.17 -1.02 8.39
N THR A 78 5.82 0.09 8.75
CA THR A 78 7.27 0.28 8.47
C THR A 78 8.19 -0.63 9.29
N ASN A 79 7.70 -1.20 10.39
CA ASN A 79 8.50 -2.06 11.29
C ASN A 79 8.40 -3.55 10.96
N CYS A 80 7.18 -4.06 10.71
CA CYS A 80 6.97 -5.50 10.48
C CYS A 80 6.44 -5.84 9.07
N GLY A 81 6.09 -4.84 8.25
CA GLY A 81 5.56 -5.04 6.90
C GLY A 81 4.11 -5.54 6.85
N GLY A 82 3.39 -5.57 7.97
CA GLY A 82 1.97 -5.96 7.99
C GLY A 82 1.12 -5.03 7.13
N ILE A 83 0.26 -5.62 6.28
CA ILE A 83 -0.60 -4.90 5.34
C ILE A 83 -2.07 -5.11 5.73
N THR A 84 -2.85 -4.04 5.79
CA THR A 84 -4.30 -4.08 6.01
C THR A 84 -5.03 -3.29 4.94
N ASP A 85 -6.09 -3.84 4.36
CA ASP A 85 -6.98 -3.09 3.47
C ASP A 85 -7.71 -1.99 4.26
N VAL A 86 -7.75 -0.78 3.71
CA VAL A 86 -8.47 0.36 4.31
C VAL A 86 -9.49 0.92 3.31
N SER A 87 -10.60 1.42 3.84
CA SER A 87 -11.61 2.12 3.03
C SER A 87 -11.08 3.48 2.56
N ARG A 88 -11.74 4.07 1.57
CA ARG A 88 -11.42 5.41 1.06
C ARG A 88 -11.51 6.45 2.18
N ASP A 89 -12.61 6.45 2.93
CA ASP A 89 -12.83 7.42 4.00
C ASP A 89 -11.73 7.31 5.07
N GLN A 90 -11.30 6.09 5.42
CA GLN A 90 -10.18 5.88 6.34
C GLN A 90 -8.85 6.41 5.77
N ALA A 91 -8.60 6.26 4.47
CA ALA A 91 -7.42 6.83 3.84
C ALA A 91 -7.45 8.36 3.82
N ASP A 92 -8.61 8.96 3.54
CA ASP A 92 -8.79 10.42 3.51
C ASP A 92 -8.62 11.02 4.93
N ASN A 93 -9.17 10.35 5.94
CA ASN A 93 -8.93 10.71 7.35
C ASN A 93 -7.46 10.61 7.74
N ALA A 94 -6.74 9.58 7.27
CA ALA A 94 -5.30 9.46 7.51
C ALA A 94 -4.49 10.60 6.87
N VAL A 95 -4.89 11.06 5.67
CA VAL A 95 -4.29 12.25 5.03
C VAL A 95 -4.57 13.51 5.83
N ALA A 96 -5.81 13.72 6.26
CA ALA A 96 -6.20 14.87 7.06
C ALA A 96 -5.41 14.90 8.39
N TRP A 97 -5.26 13.74 9.04
CA TRP A 97 -4.45 13.60 10.26
C TRP A 97 -2.96 13.92 10.00
N ALA A 98 -2.38 13.42 8.91
CA ALA A 98 -0.99 13.70 8.56
C ALA A 98 -0.73 15.19 8.26
N ASN A 99 -1.69 15.87 7.62
CA ASN A 99 -1.58 17.30 7.32
C ASN A 99 -1.68 18.16 8.57
N THR A 100 -2.51 17.76 9.54
CA THR A 100 -2.68 18.48 10.82
C THR A 100 -1.51 18.25 11.78
N HIS A 101 -0.90 17.06 11.74
CA HIS A 101 0.21 16.67 12.63
C HIS A 101 1.56 16.63 11.90
N ARG A 102 1.70 17.41 10.83
CA ARG A 102 2.96 17.56 10.09
C ARG A 102 3.96 18.30 10.98
N ALA A 103 4.69 17.54 11.79
CA ALA A 103 5.86 18.03 12.48
C ALA A 103 6.85 18.54 11.42
N GLY A 104 7.18 19.83 11.52
CA GLY A 104 8.33 20.42 10.83
C GLY A 104 9.65 19.85 11.35
#